data_AF-A0AA39A6Y2-F1
#
_entry.id   AF-A0AA39A6Y2-F1
#
_cell.length_a   1.000
_cell.length_b   1.000
_cell.length_c   1.000
_cell.angle_alpha   90.00
_cell.angle_beta   90.00
_cell.angle_gamma   90.00
#
_symmetry.space_group_name_H-M   'P 1'
#
loop_
_entity.id
_entity.type
_entity.pdbx_description
1 polymer ?
#
loop_
_entity_poly.entity_id
_entity_poly.type
_entity_poly.pdbx_seq_one_letter_code
_entity_poly.pdbx_strand_id
1 'polypeptide(L)'
;MEGLTSKTMAFSFAILVVYGLLRAVYTIWWRPKSLEKQLRQQGIRGTHCKLMYGDMKALKLSFKETQSKPMTLNHSIVPRVIPFFHQMFQNYGKISMSWIFTGPRVMIVDPELIRMILADKNGQFQKPPLNPLVDLLTLGLSTLEGEQWAKRRKLITPAFHFEKLMGMLPAFSMSCCNLIERWKNWVGPQGTYELDVMPEFQNVTGDVISRAAFGSSYEEGKKVFELQKEQAVLVIEASRAIYLPGFRFVPTVKNRRRYHIDNEIKAMLRSMIHRKKQAMKNGDSGYNDDLLGLLLQLTEEIDNEMRIEDLIEECKLFYFAGQETTANLLTWTMILLSMNPKWQDKAREEVLQICGKKIPDLEAINHLKIVSTSPHDLAQSLFSKIVLYFSEQKIGKHG
;
A
#
# COMPACT_ATOMS: atom_id res chain seq x y z
N MET A 1 36.04 -27.85 39.46
CA MET A 1 34.86 -27.01 39.12
C MET A 1 34.62 -26.89 37.62
N GLU A 2 35.67 -26.69 36.79
CA GLU A 2 35.55 -26.49 35.33
C GLU A 2 34.91 -27.67 34.56
N GLY A 3 35.14 -28.92 34.97
CA GLY A 3 34.53 -30.09 34.32
C GLY A 3 33.03 -30.25 34.58
N LEU A 4 32.53 -29.73 35.70
CA LEU A 4 31.09 -29.80 36.03
C LEU A 4 30.32 -28.71 35.29
N THR A 5 30.89 -27.50 35.19
CA THR A 5 30.30 -26.38 34.44
C THR A 5 30.28 -26.66 32.93
N SER A 6 31.31 -27.30 32.38
CA SER A 6 31.32 -27.73 30.98
C SER A 6 30.21 -28.76 30.67
N LYS A 7 29.99 -29.75 31.54
CA LYS A 7 28.93 -30.75 31.38
C LYS A 7 27.52 -30.16 31.50
N THR A 8 27.28 -29.25 32.44
CA THR A 8 25.98 -28.56 32.56
C THR A 8 25.71 -27.63 31.39
N MET A 9 26.73 -26.95 30.85
CA MET A 9 26.59 -26.15 29.63
C MET A 9 26.25 -27.01 28.40
N ALA A 10 26.95 -28.15 28.22
CA ALA A 10 26.67 -29.09 27.14
C ALA A 10 25.26 -29.68 27.23
N PHE A 11 24.81 -30.06 28.44
CA PHE A 11 23.46 -30.57 28.67
C PHE A 11 22.38 -29.52 28.39
N SER A 12 22.59 -28.27 28.85
CA SER A 12 21.68 -27.15 28.59
C SER A 12 21.58 -26.84 27.09
N PHE A 13 22.71 -26.87 26.38
CA PHE A 13 22.75 -26.72 24.92
C PHE A 13 21.99 -27.84 24.21
N ALA A 14 22.18 -29.09 24.63
CA ALA A 14 21.45 -30.23 24.07
C ALA A 14 19.92 -30.09 24.27
N ILE A 15 19.48 -29.66 25.45
CA ILE A 15 18.05 -29.39 25.71
C ILE A 15 17.52 -28.29 24.77
N LEU A 16 18.27 -27.21 24.57
CA LEU A 16 17.88 -26.12 23.66
C LEU A 16 17.77 -26.61 22.21
N VAL A 17 18.71 -27.46 21.77
CA VAL A 17 18.67 -28.07 20.43
C VAL A 17 17.44 -28.96 20.27
N VAL A 18 17.18 -29.86 21.23
CA VAL A 18 16.00 -30.75 21.20
C VAL A 18 14.71 -29.94 21.22
N TYR A 19 14.61 -28.94 22.09
CA TYR A 19 13.46 -28.03 22.12
C TYR A 19 13.28 -27.30 20.78
N GLY A 20 14.36 -26.81 20.18
CA GLY A 20 14.35 -26.18 18.86
C GLY A 20 13.85 -27.11 17.76
N LEU A 21 14.32 -28.37 17.75
CA LEU A 21 13.88 -29.40 16.81
C LEU A 21 12.41 -29.75 16.99
N LEU A 22 11.96 -30.00 18.23
CA LEU A 22 10.55 -30.28 18.55
C LEU A 22 9.64 -29.12 18.14
N ARG A 23 10.06 -27.88 18.42
CA ARG A 23 9.33 -26.68 18.01
C ARG A 23 9.30 -26.53 16.49
N ALA A 24 10.37 -26.86 15.79
CA ALA A 24 10.42 -26.86 14.33
C ALA A 24 9.48 -27.90 13.74
N VAL A 25 9.50 -29.14 14.22
CA VAL A 25 8.58 -30.21 13.81
C VAL A 25 7.13 -29.81 14.06
N TYR A 26 6.84 -29.26 15.24
CA TYR A 26 5.50 -28.77 15.57
C TYR A 26 5.05 -27.66 14.61
N THR A 27 5.91 -26.68 14.34
CA THR A 27 5.55 -25.48 13.55
C THR A 27 5.48 -25.76 12.05
N ILE A 28 6.36 -26.61 11.53
CA ILE A 28 6.52 -26.88 10.09
C ILE A 28 5.62 -28.04 9.63
N TRP A 29 5.37 -29.02 10.50
CA TRP A 29 4.65 -30.24 10.13
C TRP A 29 3.33 -30.40 10.88
N TRP A 30 3.37 -30.50 12.21
CA TRP A 30 2.19 -30.90 13.00
C TRP A 30 1.08 -29.85 12.95
N ARG A 31 1.39 -28.59 13.27
CA ARG A 31 0.41 -27.50 13.31
C ARG A 31 -0.24 -27.26 11.94
N PRO A 32 0.50 -27.18 10.82
CA PRO A 32 -0.11 -27.06 9.50
C PRO A 32 -1.04 -28.22 9.15
N LYS A 33 -0.64 -29.47 9.41
CA LYS A 33 -1.50 -30.64 9.17
C LYS A 33 -2.75 -30.66 10.03
N SER A 34 -2.64 -30.26 11.30
CA SER A 34 -3.78 -30.13 12.20
C SER A 34 -4.77 -29.06 11.72
N LEU A 35 -4.27 -27.87 11.38
CA LEU A 35 -5.09 -26.77 10.84
C LEU A 35 -5.76 -27.15 9.52
N GLU A 36 -5.03 -27.84 8.63
CA GLU A 36 -5.59 -28.36 7.38
C GLU A 36 -6.79 -29.27 7.64
N LYS A 37 -6.65 -30.20 8.60
CA LYS A 37 -7.72 -31.13 8.97
C LYS A 37 -8.93 -30.36 9.54
N GLN A 38 -8.71 -29.40 10.43
CA GLN A 38 -9.78 -28.60 11.03
C GLN A 38 -10.55 -27.78 9.98
N LEU A 39 -9.85 -27.09 9.08
CA LEU A 39 -10.49 -26.28 8.01
C LEU A 39 -11.28 -27.17 7.04
N ARG A 40 -10.75 -28.36 6.70
CA ARG A 40 -11.47 -29.32 5.85
C ARG A 40 -12.71 -29.89 6.53
N GLN A 41 -12.68 -30.13 7.85
CA GLN A 41 -13.85 -30.55 8.62
C GLN A 41 -14.95 -29.47 8.64
N GLN A 42 -14.58 -28.19 8.55
CA GLN A 42 -15.51 -27.08 8.39
C GLN A 42 -16.00 -26.88 6.93
N GLY A 43 -15.63 -27.79 6.01
CA GLY A 43 -16.04 -27.74 4.61
C GLY A 43 -15.16 -26.83 3.72
N ILE A 44 -14.12 -26.19 4.26
CA ILE A 44 -13.24 -25.32 3.48
C ILE A 44 -12.28 -26.20 2.65
N ARG A 45 -12.45 -26.15 1.33
CA ARG A 45 -11.63 -26.90 0.37
C ARG A 45 -10.50 -26.04 -0.19
N GLY A 46 -9.47 -26.69 -0.72
CA GLY A 46 -8.30 -26.00 -1.24
C GLY A 46 -7.09 -26.89 -1.40
N THR A 47 -5.94 -26.26 -1.64
CA THR A 47 -4.66 -26.96 -1.79
C THR A 47 -4.23 -27.62 -0.48
N HIS A 48 -3.43 -28.68 -0.62
CA HIS A 48 -2.83 -29.36 0.51
C HIS A 48 -1.60 -28.63 1.03
N CYS A 49 -1.36 -28.73 2.35
CA CYS A 49 -0.15 -28.18 2.95
C CYS A 49 1.09 -28.86 2.37
N LYS A 50 1.94 -28.09 1.70
CA LYS A 50 3.26 -28.51 1.20
C LYS A 50 4.34 -28.04 2.17
N LEU A 51 5.37 -28.86 2.36
CA LEU A 51 6.44 -28.59 3.31
C LEU A 51 7.15 -27.25 3.00
N MET A 52 7.31 -26.41 4.03
CA MET A 52 8.02 -25.10 4.06
C MET A 52 7.46 -23.97 3.19
N TYR A 53 7.16 -24.21 1.91
CA TYR A 53 6.85 -23.15 0.93
C TYR A 53 5.37 -23.02 0.58
N GLY A 54 4.54 -23.99 0.96
CA GLY A 54 3.12 -24.00 0.56
C GLY A 54 2.97 -23.85 -0.96
N ASP A 55 2.12 -22.92 -1.38
CA ASP A 55 1.84 -22.61 -2.78
C ASP A 55 2.66 -21.42 -3.33
N MET A 56 3.66 -20.92 -2.60
CA MET A 56 4.47 -19.77 -3.04
C MET A 56 5.12 -19.98 -4.42
N LYS A 57 5.56 -21.20 -4.71
CA LYS A 57 6.10 -21.56 -6.03
C LYS A 57 5.04 -21.48 -7.12
N ALA A 58 3.83 -22.01 -6.88
CA ALA A 58 2.72 -21.97 -7.83
C ALA A 58 2.23 -20.54 -8.06
N LEU A 59 2.15 -19.74 -7.00
CA LEU A 59 1.82 -18.32 -7.08
C LEU A 59 2.83 -17.56 -7.95
N LYS A 60 4.14 -17.76 -7.72
CA LYS A 60 5.19 -17.10 -8.53
C LYS A 60 5.17 -17.56 -9.99
N LEU A 61 4.99 -18.85 -10.25
CA LEU A 61 4.98 -19.41 -11.60
C LEU A 61 3.77 -18.94 -12.41
N SER A 62 2.57 -18.99 -11.82
CA SER A 62 1.35 -18.52 -12.49
C SER A 62 1.45 -17.04 -12.87
N PHE A 63 2.01 -16.20 -11.99
CA PHE A 63 2.26 -14.80 -12.28
C PHE A 63 3.26 -14.61 -13.43
N LYS A 64 4.38 -15.34 -13.42
CA LYS A 64 5.40 -15.29 -14.49
C LYS A 64 4.85 -15.73 -15.85
N GLU A 65 4.14 -16.86 -15.88
CA GLU A 65 3.55 -17.41 -17.11
C GLU A 65 2.52 -16.45 -17.71
N THR A 66 1.67 -15.89 -16.84
CA THR A 66 0.65 -14.93 -17.24
C THR A 66 1.28 -13.62 -17.72
N GLN A 67 2.41 -13.21 -17.13
CA GLN A 67 3.17 -12.04 -17.57
C GLN A 67 3.90 -12.20 -18.90
N SER A 68 4.29 -13.42 -19.27
CA SER A 68 4.93 -13.68 -20.57
C SER A 68 3.98 -13.65 -21.76
N LYS A 69 2.65 -13.64 -21.52
CA LYS A 69 1.64 -13.62 -22.57
C LYS A 69 1.17 -12.19 -22.85
N PRO A 70 0.89 -11.83 -24.11
CA PRO A 70 0.34 -10.52 -24.44
C PRO A 70 -1.02 -10.33 -23.77
N MET A 71 -1.32 -9.09 -23.39
CA MET A 71 -2.62 -8.75 -22.81
C MET A 71 -3.55 -8.22 -23.90
N THR A 72 -4.73 -8.82 -24.00
CA THR A 72 -5.83 -8.28 -24.80
C THR A 72 -6.52 -7.15 -24.04
N LEU A 73 -6.86 -6.06 -24.72
CA LEU A 73 -7.62 -4.96 -24.14
C LEU A 73 -9.09 -5.37 -23.98
N ASN A 74 -9.43 -5.94 -22.82
CA ASN A 74 -10.81 -6.28 -22.43
C ASN A 74 -11.02 -6.10 -20.92
N HIS A 75 -12.26 -6.24 -20.47
CA HIS A 75 -12.62 -6.09 -19.05
C HIS A 75 -12.27 -7.32 -18.18
N SER A 76 -11.89 -8.45 -18.78
CA SER A 76 -11.61 -9.71 -18.08
C SER A 76 -10.15 -9.80 -17.64
N ILE A 77 -9.75 -8.88 -16.77
CA ILE A 77 -8.35 -8.73 -16.33
C ILE A 77 -7.98 -9.59 -15.11
N VAL A 78 -8.97 -10.11 -14.37
CA VAL A 78 -8.73 -10.89 -13.14
C VAL A 78 -7.79 -12.09 -13.36
N PRO A 79 -7.96 -12.92 -14.42
CA PRO A 79 -7.03 -14.01 -14.71
C PRO A 79 -5.60 -13.52 -15.00
N ARG A 80 -5.44 -12.27 -15.44
CA ARG A 80 -4.13 -11.66 -15.76
C ARG A 80 -3.43 -11.14 -14.50
N VAL A 81 -4.18 -10.48 -13.62
CA VAL A 81 -3.62 -9.72 -12.48
C VAL A 81 -3.41 -10.62 -11.26
N ILE A 82 -4.37 -11.52 -10.98
CA ILE A 82 -4.33 -12.44 -9.84
C ILE A 82 -4.57 -13.90 -10.29
N PRO A 83 -3.74 -14.45 -11.21
CA PRO A 83 -3.97 -15.73 -11.86
C PRO A 83 -4.15 -16.90 -10.88
N PHE A 84 -3.28 -16.97 -9.87
CA PHE A 84 -3.34 -18.02 -8.85
C PHE A 84 -4.66 -18.02 -8.09
N PHE A 85 -5.06 -16.84 -7.59
CA PHE A 85 -6.29 -16.67 -6.81
C PHE A 85 -7.53 -16.92 -7.68
N HIS A 86 -7.49 -16.50 -8.95
CA HIS A 86 -8.55 -16.81 -9.91
C HIS A 86 -8.71 -18.33 -10.12
N GLN A 87 -7.62 -19.07 -10.31
CA GLN A 87 -7.66 -20.53 -10.42
C GLN A 87 -8.19 -21.20 -9.15
N MET A 88 -7.82 -20.70 -7.98
CA MET A 88 -8.33 -21.21 -6.71
C MET A 88 -9.84 -21.03 -6.59
N PHE A 89 -10.35 -19.86 -7.00
CA PHE A 89 -11.78 -19.59 -7.05
C PHE A 89 -12.50 -20.55 -8.04
N GLN A 90 -11.96 -20.75 -9.24
CA GLN A 90 -12.57 -21.65 -10.24
C GLN A 90 -12.60 -23.10 -9.75
N ASN A 91 -11.55 -23.57 -9.08
CA ASN A 91 -11.41 -24.97 -8.71
C ASN A 91 -12.12 -25.33 -7.39
N TYR A 92 -12.21 -24.39 -6.45
CA TYR A 92 -12.68 -24.66 -5.08
C TYR A 92 -13.85 -23.79 -4.63
N GLY A 93 -14.22 -22.77 -5.40
CA GLY A 93 -15.37 -21.90 -5.13
C GLY A 93 -15.05 -20.64 -4.32
N LYS A 94 -16.12 -19.97 -3.86
CA LYS A 94 -16.09 -18.66 -3.17
C LYS A 94 -15.30 -18.64 -1.86
N ILE A 95 -15.23 -19.77 -1.17
CA ILE A 95 -14.47 -19.95 0.06
C ILE A 95 -13.48 -21.07 -0.21
N SER A 96 -12.20 -20.72 -0.29
CA SER A 96 -11.15 -21.67 -0.62
C SER A 96 -9.89 -21.44 0.20
N MET A 97 -9.04 -22.45 0.33
CA MET A 97 -7.83 -22.37 1.13
C MET A 97 -6.58 -22.57 0.26
N SER A 98 -5.58 -21.73 0.50
CA SER A 98 -4.23 -21.88 -0.01
C SER A 98 -3.22 -21.88 1.13
N TRP A 99 -1.96 -22.20 0.84
CA TRP A 99 -0.88 -22.18 1.83
C TRP A 99 0.19 -21.16 1.46
N ILE A 100 0.47 -20.23 2.36
CA ILE A 100 1.61 -19.31 2.25
C ILE A 100 2.61 -19.72 3.32
N PHE A 101 3.74 -20.29 2.87
CA PHE A 101 4.68 -21.00 3.74
C PHE A 101 3.97 -22.10 4.53
N THR A 102 4.01 -22.05 5.86
CA THR A 102 3.33 -22.99 6.77
C THR A 102 1.98 -22.47 7.27
N GLY A 103 1.57 -21.25 6.87
CA GLY A 103 0.32 -20.63 7.29
C GLY A 103 -0.80 -20.86 6.28
N PRO A 104 -1.97 -21.37 6.69
CA PRO A 104 -3.13 -21.40 5.81
C PRO A 104 -3.60 -19.96 5.51
N ARG A 105 -4.14 -19.78 4.31
CA ARG A 105 -4.80 -18.55 3.86
C ARG A 105 -6.16 -18.92 3.30
N VAL A 106 -7.21 -18.50 4.01
CA VAL A 106 -8.59 -18.65 3.54
C VAL A 106 -8.90 -17.46 2.64
N MET A 107 -9.19 -17.75 1.38
CA MET A 107 -9.68 -16.83 0.38
C MET A 107 -11.20 -16.77 0.47
N ILE A 108 -11.72 -15.56 0.58
CA ILE A 108 -13.15 -15.29 0.71
C ILE A 108 -13.53 -14.31 -0.39
N VAL A 109 -14.41 -14.76 -1.29
CA VAL A 109 -14.96 -13.98 -2.41
C VAL A 109 -16.47 -13.76 -2.22
N ASP A 110 -17.00 -14.14 -1.07
CA ASP A 110 -18.40 -13.91 -0.73
C ASP A 110 -18.60 -12.50 -0.14
N PRO A 111 -19.45 -11.63 -0.75
CA PRO A 111 -19.60 -10.24 -0.31
C PRO A 111 -20.07 -10.08 1.13
N GLU A 112 -20.94 -10.97 1.62
CA GLU A 112 -21.46 -10.88 2.98
C GLU A 112 -20.38 -11.19 4.02
N LEU A 113 -19.55 -12.20 3.74
CA LEU A 113 -18.41 -12.52 4.60
C LEU A 113 -17.32 -11.46 4.52
N ILE A 114 -17.05 -10.89 3.33
CA ILE A 114 -16.13 -9.77 3.18
C ILE A 114 -16.61 -8.59 4.02
N ARG A 115 -17.90 -8.23 3.94
CA ARG A 115 -18.49 -7.15 4.76
C ARG A 115 -18.36 -7.44 6.24
N MET A 116 -18.64 -8.67 6.68
CA MET A 116 -18.49 -9.09 8.08
C MET A 116 -17.06 -8.90 8.59
N ILE A 117 -16.06 -9.29 7.78
CA ILE A 117 -14.63 -9.18 8.15
C ILE A 117 -14.18 -7.71 8.17
N LEU A 118 -14.52 -6.94 7.13
CA LEU A 118 -14.07 -5.55 6.99
C LEU A 118 -14.79 -4.58 7.94
N ALA A 119 -16.00 -4.91 8.39
CA ALA A 119 -16.77 -4.13 9.36
C ALA A 119 -16.55 -4.57 10.81
N ASP A 120 -15.62 -5.50 11.07
CA ASP A 120 -15.35 -6.01 12.40
C ASP A 120 -14.82 -4.91 13.33
N LYS A 121 -15.64 -4.51 14.29
CA LYS A 121 -15.28 -3.55 15.35
C LYS A 121 -14.64 -4.21 16.56
N ASN A 122 -14.74 -5.54 16.68
CA ASN A 122 -14.30 -6.29 17.85
C ASN A 122 -12.81 -6.68 17.76
N GLY A 123 -12.13 -6.35 16.66
CA GLY A 123 -10.70 -6.62 16.47
C GLY A 123 -10.36 -8.10 16.44
N GLN A 124 -11.32 -8.94 16.03
CA GLN A 124 -11.15 -10.37 15.81
C GLN A 124 -10.27 -10.63 14.59
N PHE A 125 -10.37 -9.76 13.58
CA PHE A 125 -9.54 -9.80 12.38
C PHE A 125 -8.46 -8.70 12.45
N GLN A 126 -7.20 -9.10 12.38
CA GLN A 126 -6.04 -8.20 12.44
C GLN A 126 -5.15 -8.38 11.21
N LYS A 127 -4.32 -7.41 10.84
CA LYS A 127 -3.32 -7.64 9.78
C LYS A 127 -2.37 -8.78 10.20
N PRO A 128 -2.01 -9.70 9.27
CA PRO A 128 -1.08 -10.78 9.59
C PRO A 128 0.31 -10.22 9.95
N PRO A 129 1.09 -10.92 10.78
CA PRO A 129 2.45 -10.51 11.10
C PRO A 129 3.29 -10.51 9.83
N LEU A 130 4.00 -9.42 9.62
CA LEU A 130 4.85 -9.22 8.45
C LEU A 130 6.26 -9.71 8.74
N ASN A 131 7.01 -10.01 7.67
CA ASN A 131 8.46 -10.17 7.79
C ASN A 131 9.03 -8.88 8.39
N PRO A 132 9.87 -8.91 9.44
CA PRO A 132 10.40 -7.68 10.07
C PRO A 132 11.15 -6.73 9.13
N LEU A 133 11.60 -7.21 7.97
CA LEU A 133 12.18 -6.34 6.93
C LEU A 133 11.12 -5.51 6.18
N VAL A 134 9.84 -5.89 6.27
CA VAL A 134 8.69 -5.13 5.74
C VAL A 134 8.42 -3.91 6.61
N ASP A 135 8.74 -3.97 7.91
CA ASP A 135 8.65 -2.82 8.82
C ASP A 135 9.63 -1.69 8.43
N LEU A 136 10.58 -1.93 7.53
CA LEU A 136 11.42 -0.85 7.01
C LEU A 136 10.72 -0.01 5.95
N LEU A 137 9.60 -0.49 5.39
CA LEU A 137 8.74 0.34 4.54
C LEU A 137 7.77 1.17 5.37
N THR A 138 7.55 0.83 6.66
CA THR A 138 6.49 1.35 7.56
C THR A 138 5.88 2.66 7.09
N LEU A 139 4.56 2.65 6.89
CA LEU A 139 3.81 3.74 6.29
C LEU A 139 2.78 4.23 7.31
N GLY A 140 3.28 4.69 8.47
CA GLY A 140 2.49 5.37 9.51
C GLY A 140 1.19 4.66 9.86
N LEU A 141 0.08 5.39 9.74
CA LEU A 141 -1.27 4.95 10.08
C LEU A 141 -1.66 3.60 9.45
N SER A 142 -1.14 3.27 8.26
CA SER A 142 -1.52 2.04 7.55
C SER A 142 -1.06 0.75 8.25
N THR A 143 0.00 0.83 9.05
CA THR A 143 0.56 -0.32 9.77
C THR A 143 0.04 -0.47 11.20
N LEU A 144 -0.63 0.56 11.73
CA LEU A 144 -1.18 0.53 13.09
C LEU A 144 -2.44 -0.36 13.16
N GLU A 145 -2.73 -0.83 14.37
CA GLU A 145 -3.89 -1.65 14.71
C GLU A 145 -4.57 -1.18 16.01
N GLY A 146 -5.85 -1.52 16.17
CA GLY A 146 -6.60 -1.32 17.40
C GLY A 146 -6.62 0.14 17.90
N GLU A 147 -6.39 0.33 19.20
CA GLU A 147 -6.44 1.64 19.85
C GLU A 147 -5.39 2.63 19.30
N GLN A 148 -4.18 2.15 19.00
CA GLN A 148 -3.12 3.00 18.43
C GLN A 148 -3.55 3.56 17.07
N TRP A 149 -4.15 2.71 16.23
CA TRP A 149 -4.72 3.14 14.95
C TRP A 149 -5.88 4.13 15.15
N ALA A 150 -6.80 3.84 16.08
CA ALA A 150 -7.96 4.69 16.32
C ALA A 150 -7.54 6.10 16.79
N LYS A 151 -6.59 6.18 17.71
CA LYS A 151 -6.00 7.42 18.20
C LYS A 151 -5.31 8.19 17.07
N ARG A 152 -4.42 7.52 16.33
CA ARG A 152 -3.68 8.14 15.21
C ARG A 152 -4.63 8.65 14.12
N ARG A 153 -5.64 7.85 13.75
CA ARG A 153 -6.63 8.21 12.72
C ARG A 153 -7.46 9.41 13.14
N LYS A 154 -7.91 9.45 14.40
CA LYS A 154 -8.68 10.59 14.93
C LYS A 154 -7.89 11.89 14.84
N LEU A 155 -6.59 11.86 15.12
CA LEU A 155 -5.71 13.04 15.04
C LEU A 155 -5.50 13.52 13.60
N ILE A 156 -5.32 12.62 12.64
CA ILE A 156 -5.00 12.97 11.25
C ILE A 156 -6.23 13.39 10.43
N THR A 157 -7.40 12.81 10.72
CA THR A 157 -8.64 12.99 9.92
C THR A 157 -9.03 14.46 9.68
N PRO A 158 -8.93 15.40 10.66
CA PRO A 158 -9.28 16.80 10.45
C PRO A 158 -8.52 17.49 9.32
N ALA A 159 -7.27 17.07 9.03
CA ALA A 159 -6.48 17.64 7.95
C ALA A 159 -7.00 17.27 6.55
N PHE A 160 -7.90 16.29 6.47
CA PHE A 160 -8.60 15.85 5.26
C PHE A 160 -10.06 16.30 5.21
N HIS A 161 -10.49 17.20 6.10
CA HIS A 161 -11.80 17.82 5.99
C HIS A 161 -11.90 18.69 4.74
N PHE A 162 -13.11 18.80 4.20
CA PHE A 162 -13.39 19.48 2.95
C PHE A 162 -12.78 20.90 2.89
N GLU A 163 -12.98 21.70 3.93
CA GLU A 163 -12.43 23.07 4.02
C GLU A 163 -10.90 23.13 3.89
N LYS A 164 -10.19 22.14 4.47
CA LYS A 164 -8.73 22.05 4.39
C LYS A 164 -8.28 21.59 3.01
N LEU A 165 -9.00 20.65 2.40
CA LEU A 165 -8.74 20.21 1.02
C LEU A 165 -8.93 21.36 0.01
N MET A 166 -9.82 22.32 0.30
CA MET A 166 -10.02 23.49 -0.57
C MET A 166 -8.77 24.36 -0.68
N GLY A 167 -8.01 24.50 0.42
CA GLY A 167 -6.73 25.21 0.40
C GLY A 167 -5.70 24.59 -0.55
N MET A 168 -5.85 23.30 -0.88
CA MET A 168 -4.92 22.55 -1.73
C MET A 168 -5.28 22.58 -3.23
N LEU A 169 -6.48 23.02 -3.61
CA LEU A 169 -6.93 23.06 -5.01
C LEU A 169 -5.99 23.83 -5.96
N PRO A 170 -5.38 24.98 -5.57
CA PRO A 170 -4.44 25.68 -6.43
C PRO A 170 -3.21 24.83 -6.76
N ALA A 171 -2.71 24.04 -5.80
CA ALA A 171 -1.59 23.14 -6.01
C ALA A 171 -1.93 22.05 -7.04
N PHE A 172 -3.12 21.45 -6.94
CA PHE A 172 -3.60 20.44 -7.90
C PHE A 172 -3.71 21.02 -9.31
N SER A 173 -4.30 22.20 -9.42
CA SER A 173 -4.50 22.88 -10.70
C SER A 173 -3.17 23.23 -11.37
N MET A 174 -2.20 23.74 -10.61
CA MET A 174 -0.87 24.08 -11.10
C MET A 174 -0.15 22.86 -11.69
N SER A 175 -0.11 21.74 -10.96
CA SER A 175 0.53 20.51 -11.43
C SER A 175 -0.11 19.97 -12.71
N CYS A 176 -1.45 19.98 -12.78
CA CYS A 176 -2.19 19.55 -13.97
C CYS A 176 -1.96 20.48 -15.17
N CYS A 177 -1.92 21.80 -14.96
CA CYS A 177 -1.63 22.76 -16.04
C CYS A 177 -0.22 22.54 -16.61
N ASN A 178 0.78 22.39 -15.74
CA ASN A 178 2.17 22.11 -16.15
C ASN A 178 2.27 20.81 -16.97
N LEU A 179 1.53 19.75 -16.60
CA LEU A 179 1.45 18.52 -17.38
C LEU A 179 0.87 18.78 -18.79
N ILE A 180 -0.26 19.48 -18.86
CA ILE A 180 -0.95 19.78 -20.12
C ILE A 180 -0.08 20.64 -21.04
N GLU A 181 0.62 21.64 -20.50
CA GLU A 181 1.55 22.48 -21.28
C GLU A 181 2.71 21.68 -21.85
N ARG A 182 3.32 20.78 -21.05
CA ARG A 182 4.37 19.87 -21.55
C ARG A 182 3.85 19.00 -22.69
N TRP A 183 2.67 18.40 -22.55
CA TRP A 183 2.08 17.57 -23.60
C TRP A 183 1.76 18.37 -24.86
N LYS A 184 1.25 19.60 -24.75
CA LYS A 184 1.02 20.49 -25.91
C LYS A 184 2.30 20.73 -26.71
N ASN A 185 3.43 20.91 -26.02
CA ASN A 185 4.72 21.12 -26.68
C ASN A 185 5.23 19.88 -27.44
N TRP A 186 4.79 18.67 -27.07
CA TRP A 186 5.16 17.43 -27.75
C TRP A 186 4.34 17.12 -28.99
N VAL A 187 3.05 17.49 -29.00
CA VAL A 187 2.10 17.16 -30.07
C VAL A 187 2.49 17.77 -31.43
N GLY A 188 3.32 18.82 -31.44
CA GLY A 188 3.92 19.39 -32.65
C GLY A 188 2.92 19.79 -33.74
N PRO A 189 3.38 20.09 -34.98
CA PRO A 189 2.49 20.46 -36.09
C PRO A 189 1.63 19.30 -36.61
N GLN A 190 2.06 18.06 -36.36
CA GLN A 190 1.42 16.82 -36.82
C GLN A 190 0.10 16.52 -36.07
N GLY A 191 -0.14 17.20 -34.93
CA GLY A 191 -1.39 17.10 -34.18
C GLY A 191 -1.59 15.80 -33.39
N THR A 192 -0.62 14.87 -33.41
CA THR A 192 -0.68 13.59 -32.68
C THR A 192 0.68 13.22 -32.09
N TYR A 193 0.68 12.51 -30.95
CA TYR A 193 1.89 12.05 -30.26
C TYR A 193 1.60 10.74 -29.51
N GLU A 194 2.48 9.74 -29.65
CA GLU A 194 2.40 8.49 -28.89
C GLU A 194 3.15 8.63 -27.57
N LEU A 195 2.48 8.32 -26.46
CA LEU A 195 3.00 8.55 -25.10
C LEU A 195 2.72 7.35 -24.20
N ASP A 196 3.75 6.91 -23.47
CA ASP A 196 3.54 6.11 -22.26
C ASP A 196 3.10 7.04 -21.12
N VAL A 197 1.84 6.90 -20.71
CA VAL A 197 1.20 7.82 -19.75
C VAL A 197 1.52 7.50 -18.30
N MET A 198 2.01 6.28 -18.00
CA MET A 198 2.28 5.88 -16.61
C MET A 198 3.39 6.73 -15.96
N PRO A 199 4.58 6.93 -16.58
CA PRO A 199 5.59 7.82 -16.01
C PRO A 199 5.11 9.25 -15.82
N GLU A 200 4.30 9.76 -16.76
CA GLU A 200 3.75 11.11 -16.69
C GLU A 200 2.74 11.27 -15.54
N PHE A 201 1.90 10.26 -15.32
CA PHE A 201 1.00 10.25 -14.17
C PHE A 201 1.73 10.05 -12.83
N GLN A 202 2.82 9.27 -12.79
CA GLN A 202 3.69 9.20 -11.61
C GLN A 202 4.32 10.57 -11.31
N ASN A 203 4.77 11.30 -12.34
CA ASN A 203 5.34 12.64 -12.18
C ASN A 203 4.31 13.65 -11.68
N VAL A 204 3.14 13.75 -12.33
CA VAL A 204 2.12 14.74 -11.93
C VAL A 204 1.54 14.48 -10.55
N THR A 205 1.31 13.20 -10.19
CA THR A 205 0.77 12.86 -8.86
C THR A 205 1.82 13.06 -7.76
N GLY A 206 3.09 12.84 -8.09
CA GLY A 206 4.21 13.20 -7.23
C GLY A 206 4.30 14.72 -7.00
N ASP A 207 4.17 15.53 -8.05
CA ASP A 207 4.16 16.99 -7.93
C ASP A 207 2.96 17.49 -7.12
N VAL A 208 1.78 16.92 -7.38
CA VAL A 208 0.55 17.21 -6.64
C VAL A 208 0.74 16.97 -5.15
N ILE A 209 1.20 15.78 -4.73
CA ILE A 209 1.34 15.48 -3.30
C ILE A 209 2.48 16.29 -2.66
N SER A 210 3.60 16.52 -3.37
CA SER A 210 4.67 17.39 -2.88
C SER A 210 4.17 18.81 -2.57
N ARG A 211 3.41 19.42 -3.49
CA ARG A 211 2.87 20.77 -3.30
C ARG A 211 1.78 20.82 -2.24
N ALA A 212 0.78 19.95 -2.36
CA ALA A 212 -0.41 19.99 -1.53
C ALA A 212 -0.16 19.51 -0.10
N ALA A 213 0.71 18.52 0.09
CA ALA A 213 0.97 17.97 1.41
C ALA A 213 2.19 18.58 2.10
N PHE A 214 3.18 19.07 1.35
CA PHE A 214 4.46 19.50 1.95
C PHE A 214 4.84 20.95 1.65
N GLY A 215 4.09 21.64 0.78
CA GLY A 215 4.42 23.00 0.35
C GLY A 215 5.74 23.05 -0.43
N SER A 216 6.20 21.91 -0.98
CA SER A 216 7.46 21.78 -1.70
C SER A 216 7.22 21.51 -3.19
N SER A 217 8.28 21.57 -4.00
CA SER A 217 8.19 21.15 -5.40
C SER A 217 8.42 19.63 -5.55
N TYR A 218 8.02 19.07 -6.69
CA TYR A 218 8.37 17.69 -7.04
C TYR A 218 9.86 17.41 -6.90
N GLU A 219 10.73 18.34 -7.30
CA GLU A 219 12.18 18.17 -7.27
C GLU A 219 12.71 17.93 -5.85
N GLU A 220 12.14 18.60 -4.84
CA GLU A 220 12.49 18.36 -3.43
C GLU A 220 12.04 16.97 -2.95
N GLY A 221 10.88 16.49 -3.44
CA GLY A 221 10.32 15.18 -3.09
C GLY A 221 10.85 14.01 -3.92
N LYS A 222 11.45 14.28 -5.10
CA LYS A 222 11.82 13.27 -6.10
C LYS A 222 12.67 12.14 -5.52
N LYS A 223 13.68 12.51 -4.72
CA LYS A 223 14.57 11.54 -4.09
C LYS A 223 13.83 10.64 -3.10
N VAL A 224 12.86 11.18 -2.36
CA VAL A 224 12.02 10.40 -1.44
C VAL A 224 11.21 9.36 -2.23
N PHE A 225 10.56 9.76 -3.33
CA PHE A 225 9.79 8.83 -4.18
C PHE A 225 10.66 7.70 -4.75
N GLU A 226 11.82 8.04 -5.33
CA GLU A 226 12.74 7.06 -5.92
C GLU A 226 13.22 6.03 -4.88
N LEU A 227 13.64 6.51 -3.71
CA LEU A 227 14.09 5.64 -2.62
C LEU A 227 12.95 4.79 -2.06
N GLN A 228 11.75 5.34 -1.90
CA GLN A 228 10.58 4.57 -1.43
C GLN A 228 10.17 3.49 -2.43
N LYS A 229 10.23 3.78 -3.74
CA LYS A 229 9.97 2.78 -4.80
C LYS A 229 11.00 1.64 -4.75
N GLU A 230 12.28 1.96 -4.59
CA GLU A 230 13.33 0.96 -4.40
C GLU A 230 13.09 0.14 -3.12
N GLN A 231 12.75 0.80 -2.01
CA GLN A 231 12.45 0.15 -0.74
C GLN A 231 11.28 -0.81 -0.88
N ALA A 232 10.20 -0.40 -1.55
CA ALA A 232 9.02 -1.24 -1.78
C ALA A 232 9.37 -2.52 -2.56
N VAL A 233 10.22 -2.42 -3.60
CA VAL A 233 10.71 -3.60 -4.34
C VAL A 233 11.49 -4.55 -3.43
N LEU A 234 12.43 -4.01 -2.63
CA LEU A 234 13.23 -4.80 -1.69
C LEU A 234 12.36 -5.45 -0.60
N VAL A 235 11.33 -4.76 -0.12
CA VAL A 235 10.40 -5.25 0.90
C VAL A 235 9.48 -6.33 0.33
N ILE A 236 8.94 -6.16 -0.88
CA ILE A 236 8.13 -7.19 -1.57
C ILE A 236 8.97 -8.45 -1.83
N GLU A 237 10.25 -8.30 -2.14
CA GLU A 237 11.14 -9.44 -2.28
C GLU A 237 11.30 -10.19 -0.94
N ALA A 238 11.49 -9.45 0.16
CA ALA A 238 11.62 -10.04 1.49
C ALA A 238 10.35 -10.74 1.97
N SER A 239 9.16 -10.19 1.66
CA SER A 239 7.87 -10.80 2.04
C SER A 239 7.59 -12.11 1.32
N ARG A 240 8.24 -12.36 0.16
CA ARG A 240 8.15 -13.60 -0.61
C ARG A 240 9.11 -14.70 -0.15
N ALA A 241 9.95 -14.44 0.84
CA ALA A 241 10.90 -15.39 1.40
C ALA A 241 10.48 -15.84 2.82
N ILE A 242 10.84 -17.07 3.20
CA ILE A 242 10.71 -17.53 4.58
C ILE A 242 11.62 -16.67 5.44
N TYR A 243 11.06 -15.98 6.42
CA TYR A 243 11.84 -15.22 7.39
C TYR A 243 12.49 -16.16 8.40
N LEU A 244 13.82 -16.11 8.49
CA LEU A 244 14.58 -16.76 9.55
C LEU A 244 14.82 -15.76 10.69
N PRO A 245 14.46 -16.06 11.95
CA PRO A 245 14.71 -15.18 13.08
C PRO A 245 16.18 -14.72 13.13
N GLY A 246 16.40 -13.42 13.30
CA GLY A 246 17.74 -12.82 13.32
C GLY A 246 18.32 -12.48 11.95
N PHE A 247 17.76 -13.01 10.84
CA PHE A 247 18.24 -12.73 9.49
C PHE A 247 18.21 -11.24 9.11
N ARG A 248 17.32 -10.46 9.75
CA ARG A 248 17.29 -9.00 9.59
C ARG A 248 18.59 -8.31 9.97
N PHE A 249 19.35 -8.88 10.91
CA PHE A 249 20.62 -8.33 11.38
C PHE A 249 21.83 -8.83 10.58
N VAL A 250 21.63 -9.82 9.70
CA VAL A 250 22.69 -10.30 8.83
C VAL A 250 23.01 -9.21 7.80
N PRO A 251 24.27 -8.75 7.70
CA PRO A 251 24.65 -7.61 6.89
C PRO A 251 24.77 -7.96 5.40
N THR A 252 23.73 -8.59 4.83
CA THR A 252 23.63 -8.83 3.38
C THR A 252 23.57 -7.51 2.63
N VAL A 253 23.99 -7.50 1.36
CA VAL A 253 23.92 -6.32 0.49
C VAL A 253 22.51 -5.71 0.49
N LYS A 254 21.48 -6.55 0.38
CA LYS A 254 20.08 -6.11 0.36
C LYS A 254 19.62 -5.57 1.72
N ASN A 255 20.01 -6.19 2.83
CA ASN A 255 19.65 -5.67 4.16
C ASN A 255 20.33 -4.32 4.42
N ARG A 256 21.62 -4.20 4.13
CA ARG A 256 22.35 -2.93 4.23
C ARG A 256 21.67 -1.84 3.40
N ARG A 257 21.27 -2.16 2.17
CA ARG A 257 20.55 -1.20 1.30
C ARG A 257 19.20 -0.80 1.88
N ARG A 258 18.39 -1.75 2.40
CA ARG A 258 17.10 -1.45 3.04
C ARG A 258 17.23 -0.49 4.23
N TYR A 259 18.23 -0.71 5.09
CA TYR A 259 18.47 0.17 6.24
C TYR A 259 19.02 1.53 5.82
N HIS A 260 19.91 1.56 4.82
CA HIS A 260 20.43 2.82 4.30
C HIS A 260 19.33 3.69 3.70
N ILE A 261 18.44 3.10 2.88
CA ILE A 261 17.30 3.79 2.31
C ILE A 261 16.36 4.33 3.40
N ASP A 262 15.97 3.51 4.39
CA ASP A 262 15.09 3.97 5.48
C ASP A 262 15.72 5.14 6.26
N ASN A 263 17.02 5.06 6.56
CA ASN A 263 17.74 6.13 7.25
C ASN A 263 17.81 7.42 6.41
N GLU A 264 18.08 7.31 5.10
CA GLU A 264 18.17 8.45 4.19
C GLU A 264 16.80 9.14 4.05
N ILE A 265 15.72 8.37 3.86
CA ILE A 265 14.35 8.89 3.82
C ILE A 265 14.00 9.60 5.13
N LYS A 266 14.27 8.96 6.28
CA LYS A 266 14.00 9.55 7.60
C LYS A 266 14.78 10.84 7.82
N ALA A 267 16.04 10.91 7.40
CA ALA A 267 16.84 12.12 7.51
C ALA A 267 16.28 13.28 6.67
N MET A 268 15.90 13.01 5.42
CA MET A 268 15.29 14.02 4.53
C MET A 268 13.95 14.53 5.08
N LEU A 269 13.08 13.63 5.51
CA LEU A 269 11.78 14.00 6.08
C LEU A 269 11.91 14.74 7.41
N ARG A 270 12.85 14.33 8.27
CA ARG A 270 13.14 15.06 9.51
C ARG A 270 13.62 16.47 9.23
N SER A 271 14.51 16.66 8.25
CA SER A 271 14.96 17.98 7.81
C SER A 271 13.81 18.84 7.30
N MET A 272 12.92 18.27 6.48
CA MET A 272 11.73 18.95 5.97
C MET A 272 10.79 19.40 7.10
N ILE A 273 10.50 18.52 8.06
CA ILE A 273 9.68 18.83 9.24
C ILE A 273 10.32 19.96 10.06
N HIS A 274 11.64 19.91 10.30
CA HIS A 274 12.34 20.96 11.04
C HIS A 274 12.30 22.31 10.33
N ARG A 275 12.57 22.36 9.02
CA ARG A 275 12.47 23.58 8.21
C ARG A 275 11.07 24.18 8.33
N LYS A 276 10.03 23.34 8.21
CA LYS A 276 8.65 23.80 8.29
C LYS A 276 8.29 24.33 9.68
N LYS A 277 8.66 23.61 10.73
CA LYS A 277 8.43 24.05 12.11
C LYS A 277 9.12 25.38 12.42
N GLN A 278 10.29 25.64 11.84
CA GLN A 278 10.98 26.93 11.97
C GLN A 278 10.24 28.04 11.21
N ALA A 279 9.82 27.81 9.97
CA ALA A 279 9.06 28.79 9.19
C ALA A 279 7.74 29.20 9.88
N MET A 280 7.01 28.23 10.44
CA MET A 280 5.78 28.48 11.19
C MET A 280 6.02 29.36 12.43
N LYS A 281 7.12 29.14 13.16
CA LYS A 281 7.49 29.98 14.32
C LYS A 281 7.86 31.41 13.93
N ASN A 282 8.39 31.60 12.73
CA ASN A 282 8.78 32.92 12.22
C ASN A 282 7.59 33.72 11.67
N GLY A 283 6.38 33.14 11.64
CA GLY A 283 5.16 33.81 11.20
C GLY A 283 4.95 33.83 9.68
N ASP A 284 5.64 32.96 8.91
CA ASP A 284 5.43 32.86 7.47
C ASP A 284 4.05 32.23 7.18
N SER A 285 3.06 33.08 6.88
CA SER A 285 1.64 32.71 6.73
C SER A 285 1.35 31.73 5.60
N GLY A 286 2.24 31.59 4.62
CA GLY A 286 2.09 30.67 3.49
C GLY A 286 2.33 29.18 3.79
N TYR A 287 2.76 28.81 5.00
CA TYR A 287 3.15 27.43 5.36
C TYR A 287 2.10 26.66 6.18
N ASN A 288 0.93 27.26 6.44
CA ASN A 288 -0.08 26.72 7.35
C ASN A 288 -1.21 25.93 6.66
N ASP A 289 -1.32 26.02 5.33
CA ASP A 289 -2.48 25.50 4.60
C ASP A 289 -2.26 24.13 3.95
N ASP A 290 -1.01 23.64 3.93
CA ASP A 290 -0.70 22.29 3.45
C ASP A 290 -0.79 21.23 4.56
N LEU A 291 -0.87 19.96 4.14
CA LEU A 291 -1.12 18.83 5.04
C LEU A 291 -0.13 18.75 6.21
N LEU A 292 1.17 18.95 5.96
CA LEU A 292 2.18 18.88 7.00
C LEU A 292 2.04 20.04 7.98
N GLY A 293 1.70 21.24 7.51
CA GLY A 293 1.41 22.39 8.37
C GLY A 293 0.23 22.11 9.30
N LEU A 294 -0.87 21.58 8.75
CA LEU A 294 -2.06 21.20 9.50
C LEU A 294 -1.77 20.11 10.54
N LEU A 295 -0.98 19.10 10.19
CA LEU A 295 -0.60 18.04 11.13
C LEU A 295 0.29 18.54 12.27
N LEU A 296 1.18 19.50 11.99
CA LEU A 296 2.00 20.13 13.02
C LEU A 296 1.14 20.94 13.99
N GLN A 297 0.15 21.71 13.50
CA GLN A 297 -0.80 22.44 14.34
C GLN A 297 -1.61 21.50 15.25
N LEU A 298 -2.19 20.45 14.68
CA LEU A 298 -2.98 19.45 15.43
C LEU A 298 -2.14 18.72 16.48
N THR A 299 -0.85 18.55 16.25
CA THR A 299 0.07 17.93 17.21
C THR A 299 0.40 18.85 18.38
N GLU A 300 0.48 20.17 18.15
CA GLU A 300 0.76 21.16 19.19
C GLU A 300 -0.48 21.44 20.06
N GLU A 301 -1.68 21.34 19.51
CA GLU A 301 -2.95 21.53 20.24
C GLU A 301 -3.32 20.35 21.14
N ILE A 302 -2.98 19.12 20.74
CA ILE A 302 -3.35 17.88 21.45
C ILE A 302 -2.16 17.36 22.27
N ASP A 303 -1.67 18.18 23.20
CA ASP A 303 -0.70 17.84 24.25
C ASP A 303 0.51 16.98 23.80
N ASN A 304 1.07 17.29 22.62
CA ASN A 304 2.26 16.61 22.07
C ASN A 304 2.13 15.07 21.93
N GLU A 305 0.92 14.54 21.72
CA GLU A 305 0.70 13.09 21.64
C GLU A 305 1.45 12.40 20.47
N MET A 306 1.80 13.15 19.42
CA MET A 306 2.53 12.63 18.26
C MET A 306 4.03 12.98 18.34
N ARG A 307 4.88 11.95 18.37
CA ARG A 307 6.34 12.13 18.30
C ARG A 307 6.74 12.51 16.88
N ILE A 308 7.87 13.22 16.75
CA ILE A 308 8.44 13.56 15.43
C ILE A 308 8.69 12.30 14.57
N GLU A 309 9.06 11.19 15.18
CA GLU A 309 9.23 9.91 14.48
C GLU A 309 7.92 9.40 13.88
N ASP A 310 6.80 9.56 14.60
CA ASP A 310 5.52 9.14 14.06
C ASP A 310 5.11 10.03 12.88
N LEU A 311 5.35 11.34 12.98
CA LEU A 311 5.08 12.26 11.88
C LEU A 311 5.93 11.92 10.64
N ILE A 312 7.18 11.49 10.82
CA ILE A 312 8.02 11.00 9.71
C ILE A 312 7.39 9.77 9.04
N GLU A 313 6.86 8.82 9.82
CA GLU A 313 6.17 7.65 9.25
C GLU A 313 4.86 8.02 8.53
N GLU A 314 4.11 9.03 9.00
CA GLU A 314 2.95 9.57 8.27
C GLU A 314 3.37 10.28 6.98
N CYS A 315 4.45 11.05 6.99
CA CYS A 315 5.00 11.66 5.78
C CYS A 315 5.41 10.58 4.76
N LYS A 316 6.04 9.48 5.20
CA LYS A 316 6.35 8.33 4.34
C LYS A 316 5.07 7.79 3.68
N LEU A 317 4.00 7.60 4.48
CA LEU A 317 2.70 7.15 3.99
C LEU A 317 2.13 8.09 2.92
N PHE A 318 2.09 9.41 3.16
CA PHE A 318 1.49 10.35 2.21
C PHE A 318 2.28 10.43 0.90
N TYR A 319 3.62 10.48 0.97
CA TYR A 319 4.47 10.40 -0.23
C TYR A 319 4.18 9.11 -1.02
N PHE A 320 4.15 7.95 -0.36
CA PHE A 320 3.92 6.67 -1.04
C PHE A 320 2.52 6.59 -1.66
N ALA A 321 1.51 6.78 -0.81
CA ALA A 321 0.12 6.52 -1.15
C ALA A 321 -0.42 7.56 -2.14
N GLY A 322 -0.04 8.83 -1.98
CA GLY A 322 -0.53 9.93 -2.82
C GLY A 322 -0.09 9.81 -4.28
N GLN A 323 1.12 9.32 -4.52
CA GLN A 323 1.67 9.16 -5.88
C GLN A 323 1.20 7.85 -6.54
N GLU A 324 1.59 6.71 -5.97
CA GLU A 324 1.47 5.42 -6.68
C GLU A 324 0.01 5.02 -6.90
N THR A 325 -0.88 5.26 -5.92
CA THR A 325 -2.30 4.86 -6.07
C THR A 325 -3.02 5.73 -7.10
N THR A 326 -2.83 7.05 -7.04
CA THR A 326 -3.44 8.02 -7.95
C THR A 326 -2.91 7.85 -9.38
N ALA A 327 -1.59 7.63 -9.55
CA ALA A 327 -0.99 7.42 -10.86
C ALA A 327 -1.57 6.16 -11.56
N ASN A 328 -1.72 5.08 -10.80
CA ASN A 328 -2.35 3.86 -11.31
C ASN A 328 -3.82 4.08 -11.68
N LEU A 329 -4.58 4.80 -10.83
CA LEU A 329 -5.98 5.13 -11.12
C LEU A 329 -6.10 5.95 -12.41
N LEU A 330 -5.29 7.00 -12.58
CA LEU A 330 -5.30 7.84 -13.79
C LEU A 330 -4.90 7.06 -15.04
N THR A 331 -3.88 6.21 -14.94
CA THR A 331 -3.43 5.35 -16.05
C THR A 331 -4.56 4.43 -16.51
N TRP A 332 -5.20 3.72 -15.60
CA TRP A 332 -6.32 2.84 -15.94
C TRP A 332 -7.55 3.59 -16.42
N THR A 333 -7.79 4.80 -15.91
CA THR A 333 -8.86 5.69 -16.39
C THR A 333 -8.63 6.02 -17.86
N MET A 334 -7.41 6.40 -18.23
CA MET A 334 -7.06 6.73 -19.60
C MET A 334 -7.18 5.52 -20.55
N ILE A 335 -6.74 4.34 -20.11
CA ILE A 335 -6.91 3.08 -20.86
C ILE A 335 -8.40 2.77 -21.08
N LEU A 336 -9.24 2.94 -20.06
CA LEU A 336 -10.65 2.56 -20.18
C LEU A 336 -11.48 3.59 -20.94
N LEU A 337 -11.14 4.88 -20.85
CA LEU A 337 -11.74 5.90 -21.72
C LEU A 337 -11.35 5.68 -23.18
N SER A 338 -10.10 5.28 -23.48
CA SER A 338 -9.70 4.97 -24.86
C SER A 338 -10.42 3.74 -25.43
N MET A 339 -10.76 2.76 -24.58
CA MET A 339 -11.59 1.61 -24.94
C MET A 339 -13.09 1.97 -25.06
N ASN A 340 -13.54 3.11 -24.54
CA ASN A 340 -14.95 3.51 -24.49
C ASN A 340 -15.15 4.96 -24.98
N PRO A 341 -14.99 5.24 -26.29
CA PRO A 341 -15.05 6.60 -26.82
C PRO A 341 -16.34 7.36 -26.48
N LYS A 342 -17.49 6.67 -26.45
CA LYS A 342 -18.78 7.27 -26.05
C LYS A 342 -18.75 7.88 -24.65
N TRP A 343 -18.03 7.25 -23.71
CA TRP A 343 -17.89 7.77 -22.35
C TRP A 343 -16.84 8.88 -22.29
N GLN A 344 -15.79 8.79 -23.09
CA GLN A 344 -14.80 9.86 -23.24
C GLN A 344 -15.45 11.15 -23.77
N ASP A 345 -16.31 11.06 -24.79
CA ASP A 345 -17.02 12.20 -25.37
C ASP A 345 -17.99 12.82 -24.38
N LYS A 346 -18.78 12.01 -23.68
CA LYS A 346 -19.70 12.47 -22.62
C LYS A 346 -18.97 13.19 -21.48
N ALA A 347 -17.86 12.64 -21.02
CA ALA A 347 -17.05 13.27 -19.97
C ALA A 347 -16.46 14.60 -20.46
N ARG A 348 -15.99 14.67 -21.72
CA ARG A 348 -15.49 15.91 -22.33
C ARG A 348 -16.58 16.95 -22.48
N GLU A 349 -17.78 16.57 -22.93
CA GLU A 349 -18.92 17.46 -23.09
C GLU A 349 -19.37 18.04 -21.74
N GLU A 350 -19.46 17.22 -20.69
CA GLU A 350 -19.78 17.68 -19.33
C GLU A 350 -18.77 18.75 -18.85
N VAL A 351 -17.47 18.49 -19.01
CA VAL A 351 -16.43 19.46 -18.63
C VAL A 351 -16.54 20.76 -19.43
N LEU A 352 -16.80 20.68 -20.74
CA LEU A 352 -16.96 21.88 -21.58
C LEU A 352 -18.22 22.68 -21.23
N GLN A 353 -19.32 22.01 -20.89
CA GLN A 353 -20.57 22.68 -20.50
C GLN A 353 -20.44 23.39 -19.16
N ILE A 354 -19.79 22.77 -18.18
CA ILE A 354 -19.68 23.31 -16.81
C ILE A 354 -18.50 24.27 -16.68
N CYS A 355 -17.32 23.88 -17.15
CA CYS A 355 -16.07 24.64 -16.95
C CYS A 355 -15.70 25.53 -18.14
N GLY A 356 -16.23 25.25 -19.34
CA GLY A 356 -15.79 25.89 -20.58
C GLY A 356 -14.30 25.66 -20.85
N LYS A 357 -13.54 26.75 -21.02
CA LYS A 357 -12.08 26.73 -21.16
C LYS A 357 -11.34 27.20 -19.89
N LYS A 358 -12.06 27.40 -18.78
CA LYS A 358 -11.48 27.87 -17.52
C LYS A 358 -10.95 26.68 -16.72
N ILE A 359 -10.03 26.96 -15.80
CA ILE A 359 -9.61 25.99 -14.79
C ILE A 359 -10.84 25.70 -13.90
N PRO A 360 -11.19 24.41 -13.67
CA PRO A 360 -12.32 24.06 -12.80
C PRO A 360 -12.10 24.60 -11.38
N ASP A 361 -13.08 25.33 -10.87
CA ASP A 361 -13.16 25.69 -9.46
C ASP A 361 -13.96 24.64 -8.67
N LEU A 362 -14.12 24.87 -7.37
CA LEU A 362 -14.81 23.94 -6.49
C LEU A 362 -16.27 23.70 -6.90
N GLU A 363 -16.97 24.77 -7.26
CA GLU A 363 -18.36 24.69 -7.67
C GLU A 363 -18.47 23.82 -8.92
N ALA A 364 -17.62 24.06 -9.91
CA ALA A 364 -17.56 23.23 -11.12
C ALA A 364 -17.31 21.75 -10.79
N ILE A 365 -16.30 21.44 -9.95
CA ILE A 365 -15.95 20.06 -9.57
C ILE A 365 -17.15 19.32 -8.96
N ASN A 366 -17.92 19.97 -8.09
CA ASN A 366 -19.09 19.36 -7.45
C ASN A 366 -20.24 19.06 -8.44
N HIS A 367 -20.27 19.73 -9.59
CA HIS A 367 -21.27 19.52 -10.64
C HIS A 367 -20.85 18.50 -11.70
N LEU A 368 -19.58 18.07 -11.74
CA LEU A 368 -19.05 17.08 -12.66
C LEU A 368 -19.48 15.65 -12.27
N LYS A 369 -20.70 15.25 -12.65
CA LYS A 369 -21.26 13.94 -12.27
C LYS A 369 -20.61 12.79 -13.04
N ILE A 370 -20.50 12.89 -14.35
CA ILE A 370 -19.92 11.84 -15.21
C ILE A 370 -18.43 11.69 -14.92
N VAL A 371 -17.69 12.78 -14.80
CA VAL A 371 -16.25 12.74 -14.46
C VAL A 371 -16.01 12.27 -13.03
N SER A 372 -16.95 12.45 -12.08
CA SER A 372 -16.80 11.89 -10.72
C SER A 372 -17.23 10.42 -10.66
N THR A 373 -18.28 10.04 -11.40
CA THR A 373 -18.78 8.66 -11.46
C THR A 373 -17.83 7.76 -12.25
N SER A 374 -17.23 8.21 -13.35
CA SER A 374 -16.36 7.37 -14.18
C SER A 374 -15.15 6.81 -13.39
N PRO A 375 -14.35 7.60 -12.66
CA PRO A 375 -13.28 7.11 -11.79
C PRO A 375 -13.76 6.32 -10.58
N HIS A 376 -14.95 6.64 -10.04
CA HIS A 376 -15.53 5.89 -8.92
C HIS A 376 -15.99 4.50 -9.35
N ASP A 377 -16.75 4.41 -10.43
CA ASP A 377 -17.20 3.16 -11.05
C ASP A 377 -16.01 2.38 -11.62
N LEU A 378 -14.96 3.08 -12.06
CA LEU A 378 -13.68 2.50 -12.39
C LEU A 378 -12.99 1.89 -11.18
N ALA A 379 -12.94 2.63 -10.07
CA ALA A 379 -12.32 2.15 -8.84
C ALA A 379 -13.10 0.97 -8.27
N GLN A 380 -14.42 1.01 -8.30
CA GLN A 380 -15.26 -0.14 -8.01
C GLN A 380 -15.05 -1.26 -9.04
N SER A 381 -14.93 -1.00 -10.33
CA SER A 381 -14.78 -2.06 -11.35
C SER A 381 -13.40 -2.72 -11.35
N LEU A 382 -12.32 -1.99 -11.08
CA LEU A 382 -10.94 -2.47 -11.14
C LEU A 382 -10.40 -2.78 -9.74
N PHE A 383 -10.49 -1.83 -8.80
CA PHE A 383 -9.96 -2.02 -7.45
C PHE A 383 -10.85 -2.98 -6.64
N SER A 384 -12.19 -2.91 -6.71
CA SER A 384 -13.00 -3.91 -5.99
C SER A 384 -12.80 -5.35 -6.53
N LYS A 385 -12.41 -5.51 -7.80
CA LYS A 385 -12.15 -6.83 -8.41
C LYS A 385 -10.75 -7.37 -8.15
N ILE A 386 -9.79 -6.54 -7.70
CA ILE A 386 -8.37 -6.91 -7.61
C ILE A 386 -7.79 -6.70 -6.20
N VAL A 387 -8.46 -5.93 -5.32
CA VAL A 387 -7.95 -5.69 -3.98
C VAL A 387 -8.09 -6.94 -3.13
N LEU A 388 -6.94 -7.51 -2.77
CA LEU A 388 -6.82 -8.58 -1.79
C LEU A 388 -6.59 -7.95 -0.41
N TYR A 389 -7.57 -8.10 0.47
CA TYR A 389 -7.39 -7.78 1.89
C TYR A 389 -6.88 -9.02 2.62
N PHE A 390 -5.79 -8.84 3.37
CA PHE A 390 -5.25 -9.89 4.21
C PHE A 390 -5.57 -9.59 5.67
N SER A 391 -6.28 -10.51 6.30
CA SER A 391 -6.55 -10.50 7.73
C SER A 391 -6.26 -11.87 8.34
N GLU A 392 -5.87 -11.87 9.61
CA GLU A 392 -5.68 -13.04 10.45
C GLU A 392 -6.69 -12.97 11.59
N GLN A 393 -7.43 -14.06 11.79
CA GLN A 393 -8.37 -14.18 12.89
C GLN A 393 -7.62 -14.53 14.18
N LYS A 394 -7.88 -13.81 15.27
CA LYS A 394 -7.44 -14.21 16.61
C LYS A 394 -8.15 -15.50 17.01
N ILE A 395 -7.43 -16.61 16.92
CA ILE A 395 -7.88 -17.86 17.53
C ILE A 395 -7.54 -17.75 19.02
N GLY A 396 -8.55 -17.60 19.87
CA GLY A 396 -8.38 -17.64 21.31
C GLY A 396 -7.63 -18.91 21.70
N LYS A 397 -6.69 -18.81 22.64
CA LYS A 397 -6.14 -20.00 23.31
C LYS A 397 -7.31 -20.64 24.05
N HIS A 398 -7.97 -21.63 23.45
CA HIS A 398 -8.77 -22.55 24.24
C HIS A 398 -7.79 -23.24 25.20
N GLY A 399 -8.04 -23.02 26.49
CA GLY A 399 -7.21 -23.47 27.60
C GLY A 399 -7.16 -24.98 27.74
#